data_AF-A0A7Z0MK37-F1
#
_entry.id   AF-A0A7Z0MK37-F1
#
_cell.length_a   1.000
_cell.length_b   1.000
_cell.length_c   1.000
_cell.angle_alpha   90.00
_cell.angle_beta   90.00
_cell.angle_gamma   90.00
#
_symmetry.space_group_name_H-M   'P 1'
#
loop_
_entity.id
_entity.type
_entity.pdbx_description
1 polymer ?
#
loop_
_entity_poly.entity_id
_entity_poly.type
_entity_poly.pdbx_seq_one_letter_code
_entity_poly.pdbx_strand_id
1 'polypeptide(L)' 'MRLTMLYATFLLVALLSGCAASGIEIVDLGCFWTAPIRVADADILTDGTAKQMLAHNQAWNEHCLF' A
#
# COMPACT_ATOMS: atom_id res chain seq x y z
N MET A 1 -33.18 -3.69 -36.94
CA MET A 1 -33.25 -4.56 -35.74
C MET A 1 -31.96 -5.35 -35.49
N ARG A 2 -31.43 -6.13 -36.45
CA ARG A 2 -30.18 -6.89 -36.24
C ARG A 2 -28.93 -6.01 -36.01
N LEU A 3 -28.80 -4.91 -36.75
CA LEU A 3 -27.65 -4.00 -36.64
C LEU A 3 -27.66 -3.20 -35.32
N THR A 4 -28.82 -2.68 -34.93
CA THR A 4 -29.01 -1.98 -33.65
C THR A 4 -28.75 -2.88 -32.44
N MET A 5 -29.12 -4.16 -32.54
CA MET A 5 -28.83 -5.15 -31.50
C MET A 5 -27.33 -5.42 -31.38
N LEU A 6 -26.61 -5.51 -32.50
CA LEU A 6 -25.16 -5.69 -32.52
C LEU A 6 -24.42 -4.52 -31.85
N TYR A 7 -24.82 -3.28 -32.16
CA TYR A 7 -24.22 -2.08 -31.54
C TYR A 7 -24.48 -2.02 -30.03
N ALA A 8 -25.71 -2.34 -29.61
CA ALA A 8 -26.05 -2.40 -28.20
C ALA A 8 -25.21 -3.45 -27.46
N THR A 9 -24.97 -4.62 -28.06
CA THR A 9 -24.13 -5.66 -27.45
C THR A 9 -22.65 -5.24 -27.32
N PHE A 10 -22.07 -4.61 -28.35
CA PHE A 10 -20.69 -4.13 -28.28
C PHE A 10 -20.50 -3.03 -27.24
N LEU A 11 -21.44 -2.09 -27.16
CA LEU A 11 -21.42 -1.01 -26.18
C LEU A 11 -21.54 -1.55 -24.75
N LEU A 12 -22.39 -2.54 -24.52
CA LEU A 12 -22.56 -3.19 -23.22
C LEU A 12 -21.27 -3.89 -22.78
N VAL A 13 -20.60 -4.61 -23.68
CA VAL A 13 -19.32 -5.30 -23.38
C VAL A 13 -18.22 -4.30 -23.05
N ALA A 14 -18.12 -3.18 -23.78
CA ALA A 14 -17.15 -2.14 -23.49
C ALA A 14 -17.36 -1.49 -22.11
N LEU A 15 -18.61 -1.15 -21.78
CA LEU A 15 -18.97 -0.53 -20.49
C LEU A 15 -18.73 -1.47 -19.29
N LEU A 16 -18.88 -2.78 -19.48
CA LEU A 16 -18.69 -3.77 -18.41
C LEU A 16 -17.22 -4.19 -18.22
N SER A 17 -16.31 -3.81 -19.12
CA SER A 17 -14.89 -4.16 -19.04
C SER A 17 -14.04 -3.28 -18.10
N GLY A 18 -14.62 -2.21 -17.54
CA GLY A 18 -13.89 -1.22 -16.73
C GLY A 18 -13.15 -1.82 -15.52
N CYS A 19 -13.73 -2.81 -14.84
CA CYS A 19 -13.12 -3.44 -13.66
C CYS A 19 -11.98 -4.43 -14.00
N ALA A 20 -11.87 -4.89 -15.25
CA ALA A 20 -10.81 -5.82 -15.66
C ALA A 20 -9.51 -5.10 -16.04
N ALA A 21 -9.57 -3.81 -16.37
CA ALA A 21 -8.43 -3.03 -16.83
C ALA A 21 -7.65 -2.34 -15.69
N SER A 22 -8.29 -2.11 -14.55
CA SER A 22 -7.62 -1.60 -13.34
C SER A 22 -7.18 -2.77 -12.49
N GLY A 23 -6.03 -3.37 -12.82
CA GLY A 23 -5.35 -4.26 -11.89
C GLY A 23 -5.12 -3.52 -10.57
N ILE A 24 -5.47 -4.14 -9.44
CA ILE A 24 -5.10 -3.59 -8.13
C ILE A 24 -3.59 -3.69 -8.04
N GLU A 25 -2.90 -2.55 -8.06
CA GLU A 25 -1.48 -2.50 -7.73
C GLU A 25 -1.36 -2.60 -6.20
N ILE A 26 -1.22 -3.83 -5.70
CA ILE A 26 -0.86 -4.05 -4.31
C ILE A 26 0.64 -3.79 -4.21
N VAL A 27 1.00 -2.57 -3.80
CA VAL A 27 2.38 -2.23 -3.43
C VAL A 27 2.63 -2.81 -2.04
N ASP A 28 3.10 -4.05 -1.99
CA ASP A 28 3.62 -4.63 -0.76
C ASP A 28 5.00 -4.01 -0.50
N LEU A 29 5.04 -3.01 0.37
CA LEU A 29 6.28 -2.41 0.83
C LEU A 29 7.05 -3.32 1.80
N GLY A 30 6.51 -4.51 2.14
CA GLY A 30 7.14 -5.50 3.00
C GLY A 30 7.53 -4.88 4.34
N CYS A 31 8.83 -4.77 4.59
CA CYS A 31 9.37 -4.16 5.79
C CYS A 31 9.75 -2.67 5.64
N PHE A 32 9.71 -2.11 4.43
CA PHE A 32 10.11 -0.72 4.19
C PHE A 32 9.15 0.28 4.82
N TRP A 33 7.86 -0.03 4.88
CA TRP A 33 6.88 0.88 5.48
C TRP A 33 7.01 0.99 7.00
N THR A 34 7.68 0.03 7.66
CA THR A 34 8.01 0.03 9.10
C THR A 34 9.48 0.25 9.38
N ALA A 35 10.25 0.81 8.44
CA ALA A 35 11.69 1.02 8.62
C ALA A 35 12.01 1.78 9.93
N PRO A 36 13.18 1.52 10.55
CA PRO A 36 13.51 2.08 11.86
C PRO A 36 13.42 3.60 11.89
N ILE A 37 12.81 4.11 12.96
CA ILE A 37 12.68 5.55 13.19
C ILE A 37 14.03 6.10 13.62
N ARG A 38 14.55 7.05 12.84
CA ARG A 38 15.81 7.75 13.12
C ARG A 38 15.53 9.08 13.81
N VAL A 39 16.23 9.33 14.90
CA VAL A 39 16.19 10.59 15.64
C VAL A 39 17.41 11.44 15.26
N ALA A 40 17.26 12.75 15.25
CA ALA A 40 18.35 13.70 15.17
C ALA A 40 18.79 14.15 16.58
N ASP A 41 20.03 14.63 16.71
CA ASP A 41 20.56 15.09 18.00
C ASP A 41 19.78 16.26 18.60
N ALA A 42 19.06 17.03 17.78
CA ALA A 42 18.23 18.15 18.21
C ALA A 42 16.81 17.75 18.67
N ASP A 43 16.41 16.48 18.48
CA ASP A 43 15.07 16.02 18.86
C ASP A 43 14.95 15.92 20.38
N ILE A 44 13.88 16.48 20.93
CA ILE A 44 13.55 16.36 22.36
C ILE A 44 12.42 15.35 22.50
N LEU A 45 12.74 14.19 23.05
CA LEU A 45 11.78 13.12 23.30
C LEU A 45 11.46 13.02 24.78
N THR A 46 10.22 12.67 25.10
CA THR A 46 9.91 12.16 26.44
C THR A 46 10.45 10.74 26.58
N ASP A 47 10.72 10.31 27.82
CA ASP A 47 11.14 8.93 28.10
C ASP A 47 10.14 7.89 27.56
N GLY A 48 8.83 8.20 27.60
CA GLY A 48 7.78 7.32 27.09
C GLY A 48 7.87 7.15 25.57
N THR A 49 8.02 8.25 24.85
CA THR A 49 8.18 8.23 23.38
C THR A 49 9.45 7.51 22.98
N ALA A 50 10.58 7.81 23.63
CA ALA A 50 11.86 7.16 23.34
C ALA A 50 11.79 5.63 23.51
N LYS A 51 11.16 5.14 24.59
CA LYS A 51 10.96 3.71 24.83
C LYS A 51 10.12 3.03 23.74
N GLN A 52 9.04 3.67 23.31
CA GLN A 52 8.16 3.13 22.27
C GLN A 52 8.88 3.07 20.91
N MET A 53 9.63 4.12 20.56
CA MET A 53 10.43 4.14 19.34
C MET A 53 11.53 3.06 19.35
N LEU A 54 12.20 2.87 20.49
CA LEU A 54 13.20 1.81 20.64
C LEU A 54 12.56 0.42 20.45
N ALA A 55 11.42 0.16 21.09
CA ALA A 55 10.72 -1.12 20.95
C ALA A 55 10.27 -1.37 19.51
N HIS A 56 9.79 -0.34 18.81
CA HIS A 56 9.46 -0.43 17.38
C HIS A 56 10.69 -0.80 16.53
N ASN A 57 11.81 -0.10 16.73
CA ASN A 57 13.04 -0.36 15.97
C ASN A 57 13.62 -1.76 16.25
N GLN A 58 13.50 -2.25 17.49
CA GLN A 58 13.89 -3.61 17.86
C GLN A 58 13.02 -4.66 17.19
N ALA A 59 11.69 -4.49 17.21
CA ALA A 59 10.77 -5.38 16.52
C ALA A 59 11.05 -5.43 15.01
N TRP A 60 11.37 -4.29 14.39
CA TRP A 60 11.81 -4.28 12.99
C TRP A 60 13.10 -5.09 12.80
N ASN A 61 14.11 -4.90 13.65
CA ASN A 61 15.35 -5.66 13.57
C ASN A 61 15.13 -7.19 13.71
N GLU A 62 14.17 -7.60 14.54
CA GLU A 62 13.84 -9.02 14.73
C GLU A 62 13.03 -9.63 13.59
N HIS A 63 12.14 -8.84 12.97
CA HIS A 63 11.15 -9.37 12.01
C HIS A 63 11.45 -9.03 10.56
N CYS A 64 12.36 -8.10 10.29
CA CYS A 64 12.51 -7.47 8.98
C CYS A 64 13.95 -7.37 8.46
N LEU A 65 14.94 -7.74 9.25
CA LEU A 65 16.35 -7.75 8.85
C LEU A 65 16.73 -9.19 8.45
N PHE A 66 16.62 -9.49 7.14
CA PHE A 66 17.11 -10.72 6.52
C PHE A 66 18.13 -10.39 5.42
#